data_AF-A0A4Q3XYH7-F1
#
_entry.id   AF-A0A4Q3XYH7-F1
#
_cell.length_a   1.000
_cell.length_b   1.000
_cell.length_c   1.000
_cell.angle_alpha   90.00
_cell.angle_beta   90.00
_cell.angle_gamma   90.00
#
_symmetry.space_group_name_H-M   'P 1'
#
loop_
_entity.id
_entity.type
_entity.pdbx_description
1 polymer ?
#
loop_
_entity_poly.entity_id
_entity_poly.type
_entity_poly.pdbx_seq_one_letter_code
_entity_poly.pdbx_strand_id
1 'polypeptide(L)'
;MNSDERALLRRQAALFDEDEPLGLDEYQDFTSRTDRNEKPGTDGLGLVMLGLYGEIGSLLSALKKKQRDKEAFQSYHDEVIEELGDALWYFANASRRAGLSLQQIAERVSRSLGDWDYGGRSGNAGTFVDLQEEQDAFDGPLSGNVVEHRLLALAGKVGHLLENWSSGAIADNRDQLSADLVEIFRALLMAADGARVSLDQAARRNTVKTIGRWPDEEDWGPLFDDGFPDYEQLPRRMQVEFIERRVGGRDLVVMRYNGVNLGSPLTDNRHEQDDYR
;
A
#
# COMPACT_ATOMS: atom_id res chain seq x y z
N MET A 1 6.26 25.46 -24.79
CA MET A 1 7.08 25.59 -23.57
C MET A 1 6.56 24.52 -22.63
N ASN A 2 7.09 23.30 -22.77
CA ASN A 2 6.62 22.11 -22.04
C ASN A 2 7.47 22.05 -20.77
N SER A 3 7.05 22.75 -19.70
CA SER A 3 7.55 22.44 -18.37
C SER A 3 6.86 21.17 -17.93
N ASP A 4 7.66 20.16 -17.63
CA ASP A 4 7.22 18.85 -17.16
C ASP A 4 6.37 19.03 -15.88
N GLU A 5 5.04 19.04 -16.02
CA GLU A 5 4.06 19.18 -14.91
C GLU A 5 4.12 18.00 -13.90
N ARG A 6 5.10 17.10 -14.06
CA ARG A 6 5.33 15.91 -13.22
C ARG A 6 6.72 15.88 -12.58
N ALA A 7 7.45 17.00 -12.58
CA ALA A 7 8.69 17.09 -11.82
C ALA A 7 8.36 17.01 -10.32
N LEU A 8 8.94 16.03 -9.61
CA LEU A 8 8.85 15.98 -8.16
C LEU A 8 9.43 17.26 -7.55
N LEU A 9 8.86 17.70 -6.42
CA LEU A 9 9.39 18.81 -5.63
C LEU A 9 10.86 18.58 -5.21
N ARG A 10 11.25 17.32 -5.00
CA ARG A 10 12.62 16.88 -4.70
C ARG A 10 13.01 15.68 -5.56
N ARG A 11 14.31 15.48 -5.81
CA ARG A 11 14.78 14.30 -6.56
C ARG A 11 14.39 13.02 -5.83
N GLN A 12 14.10 11.96 -6.58
CA GLN A 12 13.76 10.63 -6.04
C GLN A 12 14.77 10.15 -4.97
N ALA A 13 16.07 10.39 -5.17
CA ALA A 13 17.14 10.08 -4.21
C ALA A 13 17.05 10.83 -2.87
N ALA A 14 16.45 12.03 -2.84
CA ALA A 14 16.29 12.82 -1.62
C ALA A 14 15.08 12.37 -0.78
N LEU A 15 14.13 11.62 -1.36
CA LEU A 15 13.01 11.02 -0.62
C LEU A 15 13.44 9.88 0.33
N PHE A 16 14.71 9.43 0.21
CA PHE A 16 15.33 8.46 1.10
C PHE A 16 16.04 9.09 2.31
N ASP A 17 16.09 10.42 2.40
CA ASP A 17 16.67 11.10 3.56
C ASP A 17 15.71 10.97 4.76
N GLU A 18 16.07 10.12 5.73
CA GLU A 18 15.24 9.81 6.90
C GLU A 18 15.02 11.03 7.82
N ASP A 19 15.86 12.06 7.70
CA ASP A 19 15.86 13.22 8.60
C ASP A 19 14.85 14.33 8.21
N GLU A 20 14.30 14.32 6.99
CA GLU A 20 13.40 15.38 6.51
C GLU A 20 11.95 14.91 6.34
N PRO A 21 10.95 15.44 7.08
CA PRO A 21 9.51 15.10 6.96
C PRO A 21 8.98 15.08 5.52
N LEU A 22 8.16 14.09 5.17
CA LEU A 22 7.58 13.98 3.83
C LEU A 22 6.33 14.86 3.70
N GLY A 23 6.30 15.72 2.68
CA GLY A 23 5.15 16.56 2.37
C GLY A 23 3.92 15.77 1.92
N LEU A 24 2.72 16.21 2.30
CA LEU A 24 1.47 15.53 1.91
C LEU A 24 1.27 15.56 0.39
N ASP A 25 1.30 16.76 -0.20
CA ASP A 25 1.10 16.92 -1.63
C ASP A 25 2.32 16.46 -2.44
N GLU A 26 3.52 16.54 -1.85
CA GLU A 26 4.73 15.94 -2.40
C GLU A 26 4.59 14.41 -2.56
N TYR A 27 4.13 13.73 -1.51
CA TYR A 27 3.84 12.30 -1.59
C TYR A 27 2.75 12.02 -2.61
N GLN A 28 1.68 12.83 -2.63
CA GLN A 28 0.63 12.68 -3.63
C GLN A 28 1.22 12.76 -5.04
N ASP A 29 2.01 13.79 -5.35
CA ASP A 29 2.63 13.96 -6.68
C ASP A 29 3.47 12.74 -7.04
N PHE A 30 4.23 12.20 -6.08
CA PHE A 30 4.95 10.94 -6.24
C PHE A 30 4.03 9.77 -6.63
N THR A 31 2.93 9.54 -5.91
CA THR A 31 2.04 8.40 -6.20
C THR A 31 1.49 8.46 -7.63
N SER A 32 1.19 9.66 -8.14
CA SER A 32 0.67 9.83 -9.52
C SER A 32 1.66 9.46 -10.61
N ARG A 33 2.96 9.62 -10.38
CA ARG A 33 4.01 9.24 -11.35
C ARG A 33 4.11 7.72 -11.48
N THR A 34 3.81 7.03 -10.39
CA THR A 34 3.92 5.57 -10.25
C THR A 34 2.58 4.86 -10.51
N ASP A 35 1.49 5.62 -10.64
CA ASP A 35 0.18 5.09 -11.02
C ASP A 35 0.18 4.67 -12.49
N ARG A 36 0.06 3.36 -12.73
CA ARG A 36 0.00 2.76 -14.06
C ARG A 36 -1.43 2.70 -14.63
N ASN A 37 -2.42 3.24 -13.92
CA ASN A 37 -3.79 3.31 -14.41
C ASN A 37 -3.95 4.43 -15.44
N GLU A 38 -4.00 4.03 -16.72
CA GLU A 38 -4.08 4.92 -17.87
C GLU A 38 -5.41 5.68 -17.99
N LYS A 39 -6.47 5.25 -17.30
CA LYS A 39 -7.77 5.95 -17.33
C LYS A 39 -7.66 7.23 -16.50
N PRO A 40 -7.93 8.43 -17.03
CA PRO A 40 -7.86 9.67 -16.25
C PRO A 40 -9.11 9.90 -15.38
N GLY A 41 -9.00 10.80 -14.40
CA GLY A 41 -10.14 11.28 -13.61
C GLY A 41 -10.94 10.17 -12.92
N THR A 42 -12.27 10.34 -12.90
CA THR A 42 -13.24 9.44 -12.29
C THR A 42 -13.31 8.07 -12.97
N ASP A 43 -12.99 7.96 -14.26
CA ASP A 43 -13.02 6.69 -15.00
C ASP A 43 -11.99 5.67 -14.47
N GLY A 44 -10.91 6.16 -13.86
CA GLY A 44 -9.91 5.34 -13.19
C GLY A 44 -10.18 5.10 -11.71
N LEU A 45 -11.19 5.75 -11.12
CA LEU A 45 -11.41 5.74 -9.67
C LEU A 45 -11.78 4.35 -9.14
N GLY A 46 -12.55 3.57 -9.91
CA GLY A 46 -12.95 2.22 -9.52
C GLY A 46 -11.76 1.28 -9.27
N LEU A 47 -10.71 1.31 -10.11
CA LEU A 47 -9.54 0.46 -9.91
C LEU A 47 -8.77 0.85 -8.63
N VAL A 48 -8.64 2.16 -8.38
CA VAL A 48 -7.94 2.67 -7.21
C VAL A 48 -8.71 2.36 -5.93
N MET A 49 -10.03 2.47 -5.94
CA MET A 49 -10.88 2.10 -4.79
C MET A 49 -10.83 0.60 -4.49
N LEU A 50 -10.77 -0.25 -5.51
CA LEU A 50 -10.59 -1.70 -5.33
C LEU A 50 -9.24 -2.02 -4.68
N GLY A 51 -8.17 -1.35 -5.14
CA GLY A 51 -6.84 -1.45 -4.51
C GLY A 51 -6.88 -1.03 -3.04
N LEU A 52 -7.42 0.15 -2.75
CA LEU A 52 -7.58 0.65 -1.38
C LEU A 52 -8.31 -0.37 -0.49
N TYR A 53 -9.44 -0.91 -0.94
CA TYR A 53 -10.20 -1.90 -0.18
C TYR A 53 -9.42 -3.20 0.04
N GLY A 54 -8.62 -3.62 -0.95
CA GLY A 54 -7.69 -4.75 -0.83
C GLY A 54 -6.70 -4.55 0.31
N GLU A 55 -6.01 -3.41 0.36
CA GLU A 55 -5.01 -3.14 1.40
C GLU A 55 -5.64 -2.98 2.79
N ILE A 56 -6.86 -2.43 2.88
CA ILE A 56 -7.60 -2.45 4.15
C ILE A 56 -7.94 -3.89 4.58
N GLY A 57 -8.25 -4.78 3.63
CA GLY A 57 -8.42 -6.22 3.89
C GLY A 57 -7.14 -6.90 4.37
N SER A 58 -5.98 -6.51 3.85
CA SER A 58 -4.67 -6.97 4.31
C SER A 58 -4.39 -6.53 5.75
N LEU A 59 -4.69 -5.27 6.11
CA LEU A 59 -4.61 -4.77 7.50
C LEU A 59 -5.47 -5.59 8.47
N LEU A 60 -6.71 -5.89 8.10
CA LEU A 60 -7.60 -6.75 8.91
C LEU A 60 -7.04 -8.17 9.04
N SER A 61 -6.38 -8.67 7.99
CA SER A 61 -5.72 -9.98 8.01
C SER A 61 -4.52 -10.00 8.95
N ALA A 62 -3.69 -8.95 8.94
CA ALA A 62 -2.58 -8.77 9.87
C ALA A 62 -3.07 -8.73 11.34
N LEU A 63 -4.13 -7.95 11.60
CA LEU A 63 -4.75 -7.90 12.93
C LEU A 63 -5.25 -9.28 13.40
N LYS A 64 -5.95 -10.01 12.52
CA LYS A 64 -6.43 -11.36 12.83
C LYS A 64 -5.29 -12.32 13.15
N LYS A 65 -4.19 -12.28 12.38
CA LYS A 65 -2.99 -13.08 12.65
C LYS A 65 -2.42 -12.78 14.03
N LYS A 66 -2.26 -11.50 14.39
CA LYS A 66 -1.77 -11.08 15.72
C LYS A 66 -2.69 -11.54 16.86
N GLN A 67 -4.00 -11.45 16.69
CA GLN A 67 -4.95 -11.91 17.72
C GLN A 67 -4.85 -13.43 17.94
N ARG A 68 -4.54 -14.20 16.88
CA ARG A 68 -4.35 -15.65 16.95
C ARG A 68 -2.97 -16.05 17.50
N ASP A 69 -1.92 -15.37 17.03
CA ASP A 69 -0.52 -15.75 17.21
C ASP A 69 0.17 -14.72 18.13
N LYS A 70 0.10 -14.95 19.46
CA LYS A 70 0.48 -13.97 20.50
C LYS A 70 1.95 -13.53 20.55
N GLU A 71 2.85 -14.14 19.77
CA GLU A 71 4.31 -13.99 19.92
C GLU A 71 5.00 -13.19 18.81
N ALA A 72 4.30 -12.75 17.75
CA ALA A 72 4.91 -12.15 16.55
C ALA A 72 4.67 -10.63 16.42
N PHE A 73 4.95 -9.85 17.47
CA PHE A 73 4.56 -8.43 17.51
C PHE A 73 5.36 -7.52 16.54
N GLN A 74 6.66 -7.76 16.36
CA GLN A 74 7.47 -6.99 15.40
C GLN A 74 7.03 -7.24 13.95
N SER A 75 6.80 -8.52 13.60
CA SER A 75 6.29 -8.91 12.27
C SER A 75 4.94 -8.24 11.98
N TYR A 76 4.04 -8.19 12.97
CA TYR A 76 2.78 -7.46 12.84
C TYR A 76 3.00 -5.95 12.60
N HIS A 77 3.92 -5.33 13.32
CA HIS A 77 4.17 -3.89 13.18
C HIS A 77 4.71 -3.56 11.79
N ASP A 78 5.67 -4.34 11.28
CA ASP A 78 6.20 -4.15 9.93
C ASP A 78 5.16 -4.41 8.85
N GLU A 79 4.33 -5.46 8.99
CA GLU A 79 3.21 -5.76 8.10
C GLU A 79 2.22 -4.57 8.09
N VAL A 80 1.84 -4.02 9.25
CA VAL A 80 0.93 -2.87 9.30
C VAL A 80 1.51 -1.61 8.67
N ILE A 81 2.81 -1.32 8.85
CA ILE A 81 3.45 -0.18 8.18
C ILE A 81 3.38 -0.34 6.67
N GLU A 82 3.68 -1.55 6.16
CA GLU A 82 3.64 -1.84 4.72
C GLU A 82 2.23 -1.65 4.16
N GLU A 83 1.23 -2.28 4.78
CA GLU A 83 -0.16 -2.23 4.30
C GLU A 83 -0.79 -0.84 4.46
N LEU A 84 -0.45 -0.07 5.50
CA LEU A 84 -0.85 1.35 5.61
C LEU A 84 -0.22 2.21 4.52
N GLY A 85 1.04 1.94 4.17
CA GLY A 85 1.73 2.64 3.09
C GLY A 85 1.07 2.39 1.74
N ASP A 86 0.71 1.14 1.44
CA ASP A 86 0.01 0.78 0.21
C ASP A 86 -1.43 1.36 0.20
N ALA A 87 -2.14 1.34 1.33
CA ALA A 87 -3.44 1.99 1.47
C ALA A 87 -3.36 3.52 1.25
N LEU A 88 -2.35 4.18 1.80
CA LEU A 88 -2.08 5.60 1.56
C LEU A 88 -1.82 5.89 0.08
N TRP A 89 -1.10 5.00 -0.61
CA TRP A 89 -0.81 5.16 -2.04
C TRP A 89 -2.09 5.17 -2.87
N TYR A 90 -3.00 4.20 -2.64
CA TYR A 90 -4.29 4.19 -3.33
C TYR A 90 -5.17 5.37 -2.91
N PHE A 91 -5.19 5.72 -1.62
CA PHE A 91 -5.96 6.87 -1.15
C PHE A 91 -5.50 8.19 -1.78
N ALA A 92 -4.19 8.40 -1.92
CA ALA A 92 -3.59 9.57 -2.57
C ALA A 92 -4.02 9.69 -4.03
N ASN A 93 -3.96 8.57 -4.77
CA ASN A 93 -4.40 8.52 -6.17
C ASN A 93 -5.92 8.69 -6.31
N ALA A 94 -6.72 8.16 -5.39
CA ALA A 94 -8.17 8.36 -5.38
C ALA A 94 -8.52 9.82 -5.15
N SER A 95 -7.83 10.47 -4.21
CA SER A 95 -7.98 11.89 -3.88
C SER A 95 -7.64 12.77 -5.08
N ARG A 96 -6.51 12.50 -5.78
CA ARG A 96 -6.15 13.24 -6.99
C ARG A 96 -7.19 13.09 -8.09
N ARG A 97 -7.71 11.89 -8.28
CA ARG A 97 -8.78 11.60 -9.27
C ARG A 97 -10.09 12.28 -8.95
N ALA A 98 -10.36 12.53 -7.66
CA ALA A 98 -11.47 13.34 -7.18
C ALA A 98 -11.20 14.87 -7.26
N GLY A 99 -9.99 15.28 -7.65
CA GLY A 99 -9.60 16.69 -7.72
C GLY A 99 -9.26 17.33 -6.37
N LEU A 100 -8.84 16.52 -5.40
CA LEU A 100 -8.47 16.95 -4.05
C LEU A 100 -7.00 16.65 -3.75
N SER A 101 -6.30 17.63 -3.22
CA SER A 101 -4.97 17.45 -2.64
C SER A 101 -5.06 16.78 -1.27
N LEU A 102 -3.99 16.11 -0.84
CA LEU A 102 -3.94 15.52 0.50
C LEU A 102 -3.93 16.62 1.56
N GLN A 103 -3.28 17.76 1.31
CA GLN A 103 -3.34 18.92 2.19
C GLN A 103 -4.77 19.43 2.38
N GLN A 104 -5.55 19.59 1.30
CA GLN A 104 -6.96 20.01 1.40
C GLN A 104 -7.81 19.02 2.20
N ILE A 105 -7.55 17.72 2.08
CA ILE A 105 -8.26 16.69 2.85
C ILE A 105 -7.86 16.79 4.33
N ALA A 106 -6.56 16.90 4.62
CA ALA A 106 -6.03 17.04 5.98
C ALA A 106 -6.62 18.26 6.70
N GLU A 107 -6.66 19.42 6.04
CA GLU A 107 -7.27 20.65 6.60
C GLU A 107 -8.74 20.44 7.00
N ARG A 108 -9.51 19.71 6.18
CA ARG A 108 -10.93 19.42 6.47
C ARG A 108 -11.06 18.43 7.63
N VAL A 109 -10.17 17.47 7.73
CA VAL A 109 -10.12 16.53 8.86
C VAL A 109 -9.85 17.28 10.17
N SER A 110 -8.86 18.17 10.21
CA SER A 110 -8.55 18.97 11.41
C SER A 110 -9.70 19.88 11.86
N ARG A 111 -10.45 20.46 10.90
CA ARG A 111 -11.63 21.29 11.22
C ARG A 111 -12.77 20.50 11.85
N SER A 112 -12.95 19.24 11.46
CA SER A 112 -13.99 18.37 12.02
C SER A 112 -13.58 17.74 13.36
N LEU A 113 -12.29 17.66 13.65
CA LEU A 113 -11.75 17.07 14.88
C LEU A 113 -11.66 18.06 16.05
N GLY A 114 -11.88 19.35 15.82
CA GLY A 114 -11.98 20.35 16.91
C GLY A 114 -13.07 20.06 17.96
N ASP A 115 -13.98 19.10 17.69
CA ASP A 115 -15.07 18.67 18.57
C ASP A 115 -14.84 17.30 19.28
N TRP A 116 -13.76 16.56 18.98
CA TRP A 116 -13.48 15.24 19.58
C TRP A 116 -11.99 15.09 19.95
N ASP A 117 -11.68 14.39 21.05
CA ASP A 117 -10.35 14.12 21.65
C ASP A 117 -9.26 13.63 20.66
N TYR A 118 -8.81 14.50 19.76
CA TYR A 118 -7.72 14.25 18.82
C TYR A 118 -6.60 15.25 19.06
N GLY A 119 -5.43 14.73 19.41
CA GLY A 119 -4.26 15.51 19.82
C GLY A 119 -3.37 15.99 18.67
N GLY A 120 -3.65 15.63 17.41
CA GLY A 120 -2.86 16.09 16.26
C GLY A 120 -2.81 17.62 16.16
N ARG A 121 -1.72 18.17 15.57
CA ARG A 121 -1.51 19.61 15.48
C ARG A 121 -2.55 20.24 14.55
N SER A 122 -3.52 20.95 15.12
CA SER A 122 -4.55 21.65 14.36
C SER A 122 -3.97 22.88 13.65
N GLY A 123 -4.10 22.91 12.31
CA GLY A 123 -3.85 24.08 11.46
C GLY A 123 -2.65 23.93 10.53
N ASN A 124 -2.94 23.90 9.22
CA ASN A 124 -1.96 23.95 8.12
C ASN A 124 -0.93 22.80 8.11
N ALA A 125 -1.37 21.55 8.27
CA ALA A 125 -0.54 20.37 8.12
C ALA A 125 0.04 20.31 6.70
N GLY A 126 1.35 20.45 6.58
CA GLY A 126 2.07 20.38 5.30
C GLY A 126 2.74 19.02 5.07
N THR A 127 3.00 18.29 6.16
CA THR A 127 3.74 17.02 6.18
C THR A 127 2.97 15.93 6.93
N PHE A 128 3.35 14.67 6.75
CA PHE A 128 2.75 13.56 7.51
C PHE A 128 3.04 13.64 9.02
N VAL A 129 4.20 14.19 9.40
CA VAL A 129 4.54 14.42 10.81
C VAL A 129 3.57 15.41 11.48
N ASP A 130 3.04 16.39 10.73
CA ASP A 130 2.05 17.34 11.28
C ASP A 130 0.70 16.67 11.62
N LEU A 131 0.43 15.48 11.05
CA LEU A 131 -0.85 14.77 11.19
C LEU A 131 -0.93 13.85 12.40
N GLN A 132 0.15 13.63 13.14
CA GLN A 132 0.12 12.76 14.32
C GLN A 132 0.88 13.44 15.46
N GLU A 133 0.49 13.17 16.70
CA GLU A 133 1.33 13.55 17.84
C GLU A 133 2.66 12.79 17.79
N GLU A 134 3.72 13.38 18.36
CA GLU A 134 4.97 12.65 18.58
C GLU A 134 4.66 11.37 19.35
N GLN A 135 4.90 10.23 18.70
CA GLN A 135 4.70 8.94 19.34
C GLN A 135 5.83 8.74 20.37
N ASP A 136 5.45 8.55 21.64
CA ASP A 136 6.38 8.07 22.67
C ASP A 136 7.08 6.78 22.21
N ALA A 137 8.22 6.46 22.83
CA ALA A 137 8.93 5.20 22.61
C ALA A 137 7.93 4.02 22.58
N PHE A 138 7.93 3.29 21.47
CA PHE A 138 6.91 2.29 21.15
C PHE A 138 6.80 1.20 22.23
N ASP A 139 5.74 1.28 23.05
CA ASP A 139 5.42 0.32 24.12
C ASP A 139 4.28 -0.64 23.72
N GLY A 140 4.14 -0.92 22.42
CA GLY A 140 3.07 -1.73 21.86
C GLY A 140 1.83 -0.96 21.39
N PRO A 141 0.80 -1.63 20.86
CA PRO A 141 -0.40 -1.01 20.30
C PRO A 141 -1.32 -0.52 21.43
N LEU A 142 -2.30 0.35 21.13
CA LEU A 142 -3.42 0.53 22.07
C LEU A 142 -4.14 -0.82 22.30
N SER A 143 -4.94 -0.91 23.37
CA SER A 143 -5.70 -2.13 23.70
C SER A 143 -6.33 -2.77 22.44
N GLY A 144 -6.22 -4.10 22.30
CA GLY A 144 -6.59 -4.80 21.07
C GLY A 144 -7.99 -4.46 20.54
N ASN A 145 -8.95 -4.22 21.44
CA ASN A 145 -10.33 -3.85 21.09
C ASN A 145 -10.42 -2.45 20.44
N VAL A 146 -9.57 -1.49 20.83
CA VAL A 146 -9.55 -0.14 20.25
C VAL A 146 -8.99 -0.18 18.83
N VAL A 147 -7.89 -0.91 18.63
CA VAL A 147 -7.27 -1.08 17.30
C VAL A 147 -8.22 -1.78 16.36
N GLU A 148 -8.86 -2.86 16.81
CA GLU A 148 -9.86 -3.58 16.05
C GLU A 148 -11.03 -2.68 15.64
N HIS A 149 -11.60 -1.93 16.59
CA HIS A 149 -12.73 -1.05 16.29
C HIS A 149 -12.37 0.03 15.24
N ARG A 150 -11.18 0.61 15.34
CA ARG A 150 -10.71 1.64 14.39
C ARG A 150 -10.45 1.07 12.99
N LEU A 151 -9.85 -0.12 12.89
CA LEU A 151 -9.65 -0.80 11.60
C LEU A 151 -10.97 -1.25 10.96
N LEU A 152 -11.91 -1.75 11.75
CA LEU A 152 -13.26 -2.07 11.26
C LEU A 152 -14.02 -0.83 10.80
N ALA A 153 -13.88 0.30 11.51
CA ALA A 153 -14.48 1.56 11.08
C ALA A 153 -13.89 2.04 9.74
N LEU A 154 -12.56 1.96 9.57
CA LEU A 154 -11.89 2.27 8.31
C LEU A 154 -12.41 1.39 7.16
N ALA A 155 -12.48 0.07 7.36
CA ALA A 155 -13.03 -0.86 6.39
C ALA A 155 -14.49 -0.53 6.02
N GLY A 156 -15.32 -0.20 7.02
CA GLY A 156 -16.69 0.23 6.80
C GLY A 156 -16.80 1.50 5.95
N LYS A 157 -15.93 2.49 6.18
CA LYS A 157 -15.92 3.73 5.39
C LYS A 157 -15.49 3.49 3.93
N VAL A 158 -14.45 2.70 3.70
CA VAL A 158 -14.02 2.34 2.34
C VAL A 158 -15.08 1.49 1.63
N GLY A 159 -15.72 0.56 2.34
CA GLY A 159 -16.83 -0.24 1.81
C GLY A 159 -18.03 0.60 1.41
N HIS A 160 -18.42 1.57 2.24
CA HIS A 160 -19.50 2.51 1.94
C HIS A 160 -19.18 3.38 0.72
N LEU A 161 -17.93 3.85 0.59
CA LEU A 161 -17.50 4.57 -0.60
C LEU A 161 -17.63 3.70 -1.88
N LEU A 162 -17.27 2.42 -1.82
CA LEU A 162 -17.43 1.48 -2.94
C LEU A 162 -18.90 1.22 -3.28
N GLU A 163 -19.76 1.08 -2.27
CA GLU A 163 -21.21 0.95 -2.46
C GLU A 163 -21.77 2.18 -3.18
N ASN A 164 -21.43 3.37 -2.70
CA ASN A 164 -21.80 4.64 -3.31
C ASN A 164 -21.29 4.79 -4.75
N TRP A 165 -20.05 4.35 -5.01
CA TRP A 165 -19.48 4.34 -6.36
C TRP A 165 -20.23 3.39 -7.29
N SER A 166 -20.44 2.14 -6.86
CA SER A 166 -21.08 1.10 -7.68
C SER A 166 -22.55 1.40 -8.00
N SER A 167 -23.26 2.08 -7.10
CA SER A 167 -24.64 2.52 -7.30
C SER A 167 -24.76 3.80 -8.15
N GLY A 168 -23.64 4.45 -8.49
CA GLY A 168 -23.60 5.73 -9.21
C GLY A 168 -23.94 6.95 -8.35
N ALA A 169 -24.16 6.78 -7.03
CA ALA A 169 -24.56 7.85 -6.12
C ALA A 169 -23.52 8.99 -6.02
N ILE A 170 -22.25 8.68 -6.28
CA ILE A 170 -21.13 9.64 -6.19
C ILE A 170 -20.44 9.90 -7.53
N ALA A 171 -20.89 9.29 -8.63
CA ALA A 171 -20.25 9.46 -9.95
C ALA A 171 -20.28 10.94 -10.40
N ASP A 172 -21.40 11.63 -10.17
CA ASP A 172 -21.59 13.05 -10.48
C ASP A 172 -21.74 13.93 -9.22
N ASN A 173 -21.59 13.36 -8.03
CA ASN A 173 -21.74 14.08 -6.75
C ASN A 173 -20.38 14.26 -6.06
N ARG A 174 -19.64 15.26 -6.52
CA ARG A 174 -18.28 15.58 -6.02
C ARG A 174 -18.26 15.96 -4.55
N ASP A 175 -19.31 16.59 -4.03
CA ASP A 175 -19.39 16.99 -2.63
C ASP A 175 -19.46 15.75 -1.72
N GLN A 176 -20.28 14.77 -2.07
CA GLN A 176 -20.36 13.51 -1.33
C GLN A 176 -19.07 12.70 -1.43
N LEU A 177 -18.48 12.57 -2.64
CA LEU A 177 -17.18 11.91 -2.80
C LEU A 177 -16.09 12.58 -1.94
N SER A 178 -16.08 13.91 -1.90
CA SER A 178 -15.14 14.67 -1.10
C SER A 178 -15.35 14.44 0.41
N ALA A 179 -16.61 14.40 0.87
CA ALA A 179 -16.94 14.09 2.25
C ALA A 179 -16.49 12.66 2.63
N ASP A 180 -16.77 11.68 1.77
CA ASP A 180 -16.39 10.28 2.00
C ASP A 180 -14.86 10.13 2.10
N LEU A 181 -14.09 10.81 1.23
CA LEU A 181 -12.62 10.80 1.29
C LEU A 181 -12.07 11.43 2.59
N VAL A 182 -12.69 12.51 3.08
CA VAL A 182 -12.32 13.13 4.37
C VAL A 182 -12.59 12.17 5.53
N GLU A 183 -13.73 11.47 5.52
CA GLU A 183 -14.06 10.48 6.55
C GLU A 183 -13.12 9.27 6.53
N ILE A 184 -12.73 8.81 5.34
CA ILE A 184 -11.75 7.72 5.18
C ILE A 184 -10.39 8.16 5.69
N PHE A 185 -9.91 9.36 5.34
CA PHE A 185 -8.62 9.85 5.81
C PHE A 185 -8.61 9.96 7.33
N ARG A 186 -9.68 10.48 7.93
CA ARG A 186 -9.82 10.50 9.40
C ARG A 186 -9.74 9.10 10.01
N ALA A 187 -10.46 8.13 9.45
CA ALA A 187 -10.42 6.76 9.93
C ALA A 187 -9.03 6.13 9.78
N LEU A 188 -8.29 6.49 8.73
CA LEU A 188 -6.91 6.05 8.48
C LEU A 188 -5.95 6.62 9.54
N LEU A 189 -6.03 7.92 9.85
CA LEU A 189 -5.28 8.56 10.94
C LEU A 189 -5.54 7.84 12.27
N MET A 190 -6.82 7.66 12.60
CA MET A 190 -7.21 6.99 13.84
C MET A 190 -6.68 5.54 13.88
N ALA A 191 -6.76 4.80 12.78
CA ALA A 191 -6.25 3.43 12.70
C ALA A 191 -4.73 3.37 12.91
N ALA A 192 -3.97 4.27 12.29
CA ALA A 192 -2.52 4.37 12.46
C ALA A 192 -2.13 4.71 13.91
N ASP A 193 -2.80 5.68 14.52
CA ASP A 193 -2.62 6.01 15.94
C ASP A 193 -2.98 4.83 16.85
N GLY A 194 -4.06 4.12 16.51
CA GLY A 194 -4.49 2.90 17.19
C GLY A 194 -3.40 1.83 17.20
N ALA A 195 -2.82 1.59 16.02
CA ALA A 195 -1.75 0.63 15.81
C ALA A 195 -0.39 1.10 16.34
N ARG A 196 -0.27 2.37 16.78
CA ARG A 196 0.99 3.06 17.08
C ARG A 196 1.99 2.95 15.94
N VAL A 197 1.54 3.33 14.75
CA VAL A 197 2.34 3.37 13.52
C VAL A 197 2.38 4.81 13.00
N SER A 198 3.57 5.24 12.58
CA SER A 198 3.76 6.52 11.91
C SER A 198 3.34 6.44 10.44
N LEU A 199 2.46 7.34 10.03
CA LEU A 199 2.07 7.50 8.63
C LEU A 199 3.18 8.14 7.80
N ASP A 200 4.02 8.98 8.40
CA ASP A 200 5.23 9.47 7.74
C ASP A 200 6.16 8.30 7.40
N GLN A 201 6.37 7.39 8.35
CA GLN A 201 7.13 6.17 8.11
C GLN A 201 6.48 5.27 7.05
N ALA A 202 5.17 5.07 7.11
CA ALA A 202 4.44 4.27 6.13
C ALA A 202 4.54 4.87 4.71
N ALA A 203 4.35 6.19 4.58
CA ALA A 203 4.47 6.90 3.31
C ALA A 203 5.90 6.83 2.74
N ARG A 204 6.93 6.97 3.58
CA ARG A 204 8.33 6.79 3.18
C ARG A 204 8.63 5.36 2.75
N ARG A 205 8.26 4.34 3.55
CA ARG A 205 8.49 2.94 3.18
C ARG A 205 7.80 2.58 1.87
N ASN A 206 6.57 3.06 1.67
CA ASN A 206 5.86 2.92 0.40
C ASN A 206 6.60 3.64 -0.74
N THR A 207 7.14 4.84 -0.51
CA THR A 207 7.96 5.57 -1.48
C THR A 207 9.19 4.77 -1.88
N VAL A 208 9.99 4.30 -0.91
CA VAL A 208 11.16 3.43 -1.13
C VAL A 208 10.81 2.17 -1.94
N LYS A 209 9.76 1.45 -1.51
CA LYS A 209 9.27 0.22 -2.18
C LYS A 209 8.84 0.48 -3.62
N THR A 210 8.10 1.56 -3.83
CA THR A 210 7.56 1.96 -5.14
C THR A 210 8.68 2.40 -6.08
N ILE A 211 9.66 3.17 -5.60
CA ILE A 211 10.85 3.56 -6.37
C ILE A 211 11.63 2.33 -6.83
N GLY A 212 11.83 1.34 -5.95
CA GLY A 212 12.52 0.11 -6.32
C GLY A 212 11.82 -0.69 -7.43
N ARG A 213 10.52 -0.47 -7.65
CA ARG A 213 9.74 -1.10 -8.73
C ARG A 213 9.70 -0.24 -10.00
N TRP A 214 9.73 1.09 -9.84
CA TRP A 214 9.58 2.06 -10.92
C TRP A 214 10.59 3.21 -10.76
N PRO A 215 11.90 2.95 -10.95
CA PRO A 215 12.93 3.97 -10.79
C PRO A 215 12.90 4.99 -11.94
N ASP A 216 13.32 6.24 -11.66
CA ASP A 216 13.44 7.29 -12.70
C ASP A 216 14.56 6.96 -13.70
N GLU A 217 15.65 6.37 -13.20
CA GLU A 217 16.73 5.80 -13.98
C GLU A 217 16.85 4.32 -13.63
N GLU A 218 16.67 3.45 -14.62
CA GLU A 218 16.89 2.01 -14.45
C GLU A 218 18.38 1.70 -14.30
N ASP A 219 18.88 1.72 -13.06
CA ASP A 219 20.19 1.18 -12.71
C ASP A 219 20.02 -0.14 -11.95
N TRP A 220 20.04 -1.23 -12.70
CA TRP A 220 19.92 -2.59 -12.16
C TRP A 220 21.21 -3.07 -11.47
N GLY A 221 22.27 -2.25 -11.50
CA GLY A 221 23.59 -2.62 -10.98
C GLY A 221 24.27 -3.75 -11.76
N PRO A 222 25.45 -4.21 -11.31
CA PRO A 222 26.06 -5.43 -11.80
C PRO A 222 25.19 -6.64 -11.45
N LEU A 223 25.35 -7.74 -12.19
CA LEU A 223 24.61 -8.96 -11.91
C LEU A 223 25.04 -9.49 -10.55
N PHE A 224 24.07 -9.96 -9.75
CA PHE A 224 24.30 -10.44 -8.39
C PHE A 224 25.47 -11.45 -8.30
N ASP A 225 25.66 -12.23 -9.35
CA ASP A 225 26.63 -13.31 -9.48
C ASP A 225 27.86 -12.97 -10.34
N ASP A 226 28.04 -11.73 -10.82
CA ASP A 226 29.15 -11.37 -11.74
C ASP A 226 30.55 -11.69 -11.19
N GLY A 227 30.72 -11.62 -9.86
CA GLY A 227 31.98 -11.94 -9.19
C GLY A 227 32.17 -13.43 -8.86
N PHE A 228 31.19 -14.27 -9.17
CA PHE A 228 31.19 -15.69 -8.82
C PHE A 228 31.79 -16.52 -9.95
N PRO A 229 32.34 -17.71 -9.68
CA PRO A 229 32.80 -18.63 -10.72
C PRO A 229 31.70 -18.94 -11.74
N ASP A 230 32.06 -19.19 -13.00
CA ASP A 230 31.11 -19.40 -14.10
C ASP A 230 30.01 -20.44 -13.81
N TYR A 231 30.29 -21.47 -13.00
CA TYR A 231 29.34 -22.53 -12.64
C TYR A 231 28.40 -22.16 -11.48
N GLU A 232 28.65 -21.04 -10.79
CA GLU A 232 27.78 -20.43 -9.78
C GLU A 232 26.94 -19.27 -10.36
N GLN A 233 27.23 -18.86 -11.61
CA GLN A 233 26.46 -17.86 -12.32
C GLN A 233 25.17 -18.45 -12.93
N LEU A 234 24.05 -17.78 -12.73
CA LEU A 234 22.76 -18.12 -13.30
C LEU A 234 22.72 -17.77 -14.80
N PRO A 235 22.14 -18.63 -15.64
CA PRO A 235 21.96 -18.34 -17.06
C PRO A 235 21.04 -17.12 -17.25
N ARG A 236 21.47 -16.15 -18.07
CA ARG A 236 20.72 -14.91 -18.32
C ARG A 236 19.39 -15.12 -19.04
N ARG A 237 19.24 -16.27 -19.71
CA ARG A 237 18.00 -16.78 -20.25
C ARG A 237 17.88 -18.24 -19.89
N MET A 238 16.80 -18.61 -19.23
CA MET A 238 16.51 -19.98 -18.82
C MET A 238 15.18 -20.41 -19.43
N GLN A 239 15.13 -21.61 -20.01
CA GLN A 239 13.90 -22.23 -20.48
C GLN A 239 13.56 -23.40 -19.55
N VAL A 240 12.50 -23.25 -18.77
CA VAL A 240 12.02 -24.31 -17.88
C VAL A 240 10.82 -24.98 -18.54
N GLU A 241 10.87 -26.31 -18.63
CA GLU A 241 9.75 -27.13 -19.07
C GLU A 241 8.91 -27.54 -17.87
N PHE A 242 7.61 -27.30 -17.92
CA PHE A 242 6.64 -27.80 -16.94
C PHE A 242 6.00 -29.07 -17.50
N ILE A 243 6.28 -30.21 -16.87
CA ILE A 243 5.85 -31.52 -17.36
C ILE A 243 4.89 -32.13 -16.35
N GLU A 244 3.62 -32.24 -16.73
CA GLU A 244 2.60 -32.92 -15.94
C GLU A 244 2.80 -34.44 -16.01
N ARG A 245 2.74 -35.12 -14.86
CA ARG A 245 2.90 -36.57 -14.73
C ARG A 245 1.88 -37.12 -13.74
N ARG A 246 1.26 -38.23 -14.11
CA ARG A 246 0.38 -38.98 -13.21
C ARG A 246 1.16 -40.11 -12.52
N VAL A 247 1.36 -40.00 -11.20
CA VAL A 247 2.06 -41.00 -10.39
C VAL A 247 1.17 -41.42 -9.24
N GLY A 248 0.86 -42.72 -9.14
CA GLY A 248 0.02 -43.25 -8.06
C GLY A 248 -1.39 -42.64 -8.01
N GLY A 249 -1.92 -42.20 -9.15
CA GLY A 249 -3.25 -41.58 -9.26
C GLY A 249 -3.30 -40.09 -8.93
N ARG A 250 -2.18 -39.45 -8.60
CA ARG A 250 -2.06 -38.00 -8.41
C ARG A 250 -1.33 -37.37 -9.59
N ASP A 251 -1.80 -36.20 -10.00
CA ASP A 251 -1.13 -35.39 -11.01
C ASP A 251 -0.07 -34.52 -10.31
N LEU A 252 1.13 -34.48 -10.89
CA LEU A 252 2.30 -33.77 -10.38
C LEU A 252 2.90 -32.97 -11.52
N VAL A 253 3.36 -31.74 -11.24
CA VAL A 253 4.11 -30.94 -12.20
C VAL A 253 5.59 -31.02 -11.86
N VAL A 254 6.40 -31.47 -12.81
CA VAL A 254 7.86 -31.50 -12.69
C VAL A 254 8.45 -30.38 -13.55
N MET A 255 9.25 -29.51 -12.93
CA MET A 255 10.04 -28.52 -13.65
C MET A 255 11.33 -29.17 -14.15
N ARG A 256 11.71 -28.92 -15.41
CA ARG A 256 12.94 -29.43 -16.00
C ARG A 256 13.71 -28.31 -16.70
N TYR A 257 15.01 -28.26 -16.49
CA TYR A 257 15.95 -27.37 -17.18
C TYR A 257 17.13 -28.16 -17.70
N ASN A 258 17.45 -28.02 -19.00
CA ASN A 258 18.52 -28.76 -19.67
C ASN A 258 18.52 -30.28 -19.40
N GLY A 259 17.33 -30.89 -19.37
CA GLY A 259 17.16 -32.32 -19.11
C GLY A 259 17.25 -32.74 -17.64
N VAL A 260 17.54 -31.82 -16.72
CA VAL A 260 17.63 -32.07 -15.27
C VAL A 260 16.36 -31.57 -14.58
N ASN A 261 15.78 -32.39 -13.71
CA ASN A 261 14.63 -31.97 -12.92
C ASN A 261 15.05 -30.93 -11.87
N LEU A 262 14.33 -29.81 -11.82
CA LEU A 262 14.54 -28.73 -10.87
C LEU A 262 13.66 -28.94 -9.64
N GLY A 263 14.29 -29.03 -8.48
CA GLY A 263 13.58 -29.14 -7.19
C GLY A 263 12.70 -30.38 -7.07
N SER A 264 11.75 -30.31 -6.13
CA SER A 264 10.76 -31.37 -5.90
C SER A 264 9.56 -31.22 -6.84
N PRO A 265 8.89 -32.32 -7.24
CA PRO A 265 7.63 -32.24 -7.96
C PRO A 265 6.61 -31.39 -7.20
N LEU A 266 5.94 -30.50 -7.92
CA LEU A 266 4.88 -29.66 -7.38
C LEU A 266 3.58 -30.46 -7.36
N THR A 267 2.92 -30.50 -6.20
CA THR A 267 1.58 -31.03 -6.03
C THR A 267 0.58 -29.89 -6.09
N ASP A 268 -0.58 -30.13 -6.69
CA ASP A 268 -1.72 -29.25 -6.48
C ASP A 268 -2.14 -29.34 -5.00
N ASN A 269 -2.05 -28.22 -4.28
CA ASN A 269 -2.47 -28.11 -2.89
C ASN A 269 -3.94 -27.67 -2.76
N ARG A 270 -4.66 -27.47 -3.88
CA ARG A 270 -6.08 -27.11 -3.90
C ARG A 270 -6.92 -28.31 -4.31
N HIS A 271 -8.05 -28.49 -3.62
CA HIS A 271 -8.99 -29.59 -3.88
C HIS A 271 -9.98 -29.31 -5.03
N GLU A 272 -10.08 -28.05 -5.48
CA GLU A 272 -10.98 -27.61 -6.54
C GLU A 272 -10.16 -27.15 -7.76
N GLN A 273 -10.57 -27.57 -8.96
CA GLN A 273 -9.99 -27.12 -10.23
C GLN A 273 -10.22 -25.61 -10.38
N ASP A 274 -9.16 -24.80 -10.27
CA ASP A 274 -9.25 -23.34 -10.44
C ASP A 274 -8.73 -22.82 -11.79
N ASP A 275 -8.47 -23.73 -12.74
CA ASP A 275 -8.02 -23.46 -14.10
C ASP A 275 -6.75 -22.59 -14.23
N TYR A 276 -5.96 -22.41 -13.18
CA TYR A 276 -4.57 -21.94 -13.32
C TYR A 276 -3.71 -23.10 -13.84
N ARG A 277 -3.53 -23.14 -15.16
CA ARG A 277 -2.52 -23.96 -15.85
C ARG A 277 -1.36 -23.11 -16.35
#